data_AF-A0A839VIK5-F1
#
_entry.id   AF-A0A839VIK5-F1
#
_cell.length_a   1.000
_cell.length_b   1.000
_cell.length_c   1.000
_cell.angle_alpha   90.00
_cell.angle_beta   90.00
_cell.angle_gamma   90.00
#
_symmetry.space_group_name_H-M   'P 1'
#
loop_
_entity.id
_entity.type
_entity.pdbx_description
1 polymer ?
#
loop_
_entity_poly.entity_id
_entity_poly.type
_entity_poly.pdbx_seq_one_letter_code
_entity_poly.pdbx_strand_id
1 'polypeptide(L)' 'MSTPLDPIVSEFETQEQADSYDRWFRERIQQSLDDPRPNVPHDEAMARVRAMIESKKRRHATG' A
#
# COMPACT_ATOMS: atom_id res chain seq x y z
N MET A 1 8.20 -24.31 -12.82
CA MET A 1 7.12 -25.00 -12.07
C MET A 1 7.09 -24.34 -10.71
N SER A 2 6.14 -23.44 -10.50
CA SER A 2 6.08 -22.61 -9.30
C SER A 2 5.34 -23.38 -8.23
N THR A 3 5.95 -23.52 -7.06
CA THR A 3 5.41 -24.32 -5.96
C THR A 3 4.09 -23.70 -5.48
N PRO A 4 2.95 -24.40 -5.56
CA PRO A 4 1.69 -23.92 -5.03
C PRO A 4 1.78 -23.80 -3.50
N LEU A 5 1.17 -22.75 -2.95
CA LEU A 5 1.13 -22.52 -1.51
C LEU A 5 -0.26 -22.88 -0.94
N ASP A 6 -0.28 -23.29 0.32
CA ASP A 6 -1.54 -23.53 1.04
C ASP A 6 -2.21 -22.17 1.36
N PRO A 7 -3.48 -21.97 0.98
CA PRO A 7 -4.22 -20.72 1.26
C PRO A 7 -4.36 -20.36 2.74
N ILE A 8 -4.23 -21.33 3.66
CA ILE A 8 -4.23 -21.08 5.10
C ILE A 8 -2.90 -20.46 5.55
N VAL A 9 -1.81 -20.81 4.86
CA VAL A 9 -0.44 -20.39 5.21
C VAL A 9 -0.03 -19.12 4.45
N SER A 10 -0.51 -18.95 3.22
CA SER A 10 -0.15 -17.81 2.36
C SER A 10 -1.37 -17.22 1.66
N GLU A 11 -1.37 -15.89 1.52
CA GLU A 11 -2.31 -15.16 0.67
C GLU A 11 -1.99 -15.28 -0.82
N PHE A 12 -0.82 -15.80 -1.18
CA PHE A 12 -0.38 -16.00 -2.57
C PHE A 12 -0.59 -17.45 -3.00
N GLU A 13 -0.95 -17.65 -4.28
CA GLU A 13 -1.21 -18.98 -4.82
C GLU A 13 0.08 -19.76 -5.05
N THR A 14 1.20 -19.06 -5.27
CA THR A 14 2.50 -19.67 -5.57
C THR A 14 3.64 -18.95 -4.86
N GLN A 15 4.72 -19.70 -4.62
CA GLN A 15 5.96 -19.14 -4.06
C GLN A 15 6.53 -18.01 -4.94
N GLU A 16 6.42 -18.14 -6.27
CA GLU A 16 6.91 -17.12 -7.19
C GLU A 16 6.15 -15.79 -7.06
N GLN A 17 4.82 -15.84 -6.87
CA GLN A 17 4.02 -14.64 -6.62
C GLN A 17 4.42 -13.99 -5.28
N ALA A 18 4.60 -14.79 -4.23
CA ALA A 18 5.04 -14.29 -2.93
C ALA A 18 6.43 -13.62 -3.01
N ASP A 19 7.39 -14.25 -3.68
CA ASP A 19 8.74 -13.71 -3.85
C ASP A 19 8.74 -12.44 -4.71
N SER A 20 7.90 -12.38 -5.73
CA SER A 20 7.74 -11.19 -6.56
C SER A 20 7.17 -10.03 -5.75
N TYR A 21 6.16 -10.29 -4.92
CA TYR A 21 5.58 -9.30 -4.02
C TYR A 21 6.61 -8.82 -2.98
N ASP A 22 7.35 -9.73 -2.35
CA ASP A 22 8.36 -9.38 -1.33
C ASP A 22 9.45 -8.47 -1.92
N ARG A 23 9.95 -8.76 -3.13
CA ARG A 23 10.91 -7.88 -3.83
C ARG A 23 10.35 -6.48 -4.04
N TRP A 24 9.17 -6.38 -4.65
CA TRP A 24 8.52 -5.09 -4.88
C TRP A 24 8.26 -4.34 -3.56
N PHE A 25 7.83 -5.05 -2.52
CA PHE A 25 7.52 -4.45 -1.23
C PHE A 25 8.77 -3.88 -0.57
N ARG A 26 9.89 -4.61 -0.59
CA ARG A 26 11.18 -4.13 -0.08
C ARG A 26 11.67 -2.91 -0.85
N GLU A 27 11.59 -2.92 -2.17
CA GLU A 27 11.96 -1.75 -3.00
C GLU A 27 11.11 -0.53 -2.63
N ARG A 28 9.80 -0.72 -2.46
CA ARG A 28 8.88 0.35 -2.05
C ARG A 28 9.20 0.87 -0.64
N ILE A 29 9.55 0.00 0.30
CA ILE A 29 9.98 0.42 1.64
C ILE A 29 11.28 1.22 1.54
N GLN A 30 12.27 0.74 0.78
CA GLN A 30 13.54 1.44 0.63
C GLN A 30 13.33 2.85 0.05
N GLN A 31 12.52 2.98 -1.00
CA GLN A 31 12.14 4.29 -1.56
C GLN A 31 11.46 5.21 -0.54
N SER A 32 10.69 4.64 0.40
CA SER A 32 10.03 5.43 1.46
C SER A 32 11.02 5.84 2.57
N LEU A 33 12.03 5.02 2.84
CA LEU A 33 13.10 5.32 3.81
C LEU A 33 14.10 6.34 3.25
N ASP A 34 14.37 6.29 1.95
CA ASP A 34 15.28 7.21 1.25
C ASP A 34 14.65 8.58 1.00
N ASP A 35 13.34 8.73 1.27
CA ASP A 35 12.63 9.99 1.13
C ASP A 35 13.12 11.01 2.19
N PRO A 36 13.74 12.14 1.78
CA PRO A 36 14.28 13.10 2.73
C PRO A 36 13.21 13.97 3.40
N ARG A 37 11.93 13.84 3.00
CA ARG A 37 10.84 14.63 3.57
C ARG A 37 10.63 14.27 5.04
N PRO A 38 10.35 15.26 5.90
CA PRO A 38 10.08 14.98 7.31
C PRO A 38 8.78 14.17 7.47
N ASN A 39 8.75 13.36 8.52
CA ASN A 39 7.55 12.63 8.91
C ASN A 39 6.40 13.60 9.19
N VAL A 40 5.20 13.19 8.79
CA VAL A 40 3.97 13.96 9.00
C VAL A 40 3.37 13.54 10.36
N PRO A 41 3.02 14.49 11.25
CA PRO A 41 2.31 14.18 12.48
C PRO A 41 0.98 13.47 12.20
N HIS A 42 0.55 12.60 13.13
CA HIS A 42 -0.66 11.80 12.96
C HIS A 42 -1.90 12.65 12.60
N ASP A 43 -2.11 13.76 13.32
CA ASP A 43 -3.28 14.62 13.12
C ASP A 43 -3.32 15.25 11.73
N GLU A 44 -2.15 15.66 11.23
CA GLU A 44 -2.01 16.22 9.89
C GLU A 44 -2.23 15.15 8.81
N ALA A 45 -1.67 13.95 8.99
CA ALA A 45 -1.90 12.83 8.07
C ALA A 45 -3.40 12.51 7.97
N MET A 46 -4.09 12.44 9.11
CA MET A 46 -5.53 12.17 9.16
C MET A 46 -6.36 13.31 8.57
N ALA A 47 -5.95 14.57 8.75
CA ALA A 47 -6.59 15.72 8.11
C ALA A 47 -6.49 15.64 6.57
N ARG A 48 -5.32 15.30 6.03
CA ARG A 48 -5.10 15.10 4.59
C ARG A 48 -5.98 13.99 4.03
N VAL A 49 -6.06 12.84 4.73
CA VAL A 49 -6.91 11.70 4.32
C VAL A 49 -8.40 12.09 4.30
N ARG A 50 -8.89 12.74 5.36
CA ARG A 50 -10.29 13.20 5.44
C ARG A 50 -10.63 14.16 4.31
N ALA A 51 -9.76 15.13 4.02
CA ALA A 51 -9.97 16.09 2.93
C ALA A 51 -10.07 15.39 1.56
N MET A 52 -9.24 14.37 1.32
CA MET A 52 -9.27 13.59 0.08
C MET A 52 -10.58 12.80 -0.05
N ILE A 53 -11.08 12.19 1.03
CA ILE A 53 -12.36 11.47 1.03
C ILE A 53 -13.52 12.42 0.71
N GLU A 54 -13.59 13.56 1.39
CA GLU A 54 -14.66 14.54 1.17
C GLU A 54 -14.62 15.14 -0.24
N SER A 55 -13.43 15.37 -0.80
CA SER A 55 -13.27 15.76 -2.20
C SER A 55 -13.88 14.72 -3.16
N LYS A 56 -13.57 13.43 -2.96
CA LYS A 56 -14.14 12.35 -3.77
C LYS A 56 -15.66 12.26 -3.63
N LYS A 57 -16.19 12.33 -2.40
CA LYS A 57 -17.65 12.30 -2.17
C LYS A 57 -18.38 13.44 -2.88
N ARG A 58 -17.87 14.69 -2.79
CA ARG A 58 -18.47 15.84 -3.48
C ARG A 58 -18.49 15.66 -5.00
N ARG A 59 -17.40 15.10 -5.57
CA ARG A 59 -17.34 14.78 -7.01
C ARG A 59 -18.40 13.76 -7.42
N HIS A 60 -18.66 12.74 -6.60
CA HIS A 60 -19.69 11.74 -6.88
C HIS A 60 -21.12 12.25 -6.64
N ALA A 61 -21.31 13.24 -5.77
CA ALA A 61 -22.62 13.82 -5.48
C ALA A 61 -23.07 14.89 -6.49
N THR A 62 -22.15 15.40 -7.31
CA THR A 62 -22.42 16.44 -8.33
C THR A 62 -22.44 15.85 -9.75
N GLY A 63 -22.34 14.52 -9.87
CA GLY A 63 -22.38 13.77 -11.13
C GLY A 63 -23.71 13.07 -11.35
#